data_AF-A0A9E6E977-F1
#
_entry.id   AF-A0A9E6E977-F1
#
_cell.length_a   1.000
_cell.length_b   1.000
_cell.length_c   1.000
_cell.angle_alpha   90.00
_cell.angle_beta   90.00
_cell.angle_gamma   90.00
#
_symmetry.space_group_name_H-M   'P 1'
#
loop_
_entity.id
_entity.type
_entity.pdbx_description
1 polymer ?
#
loop_
_entity_poly.entity_id
_entity_poly.type
_entity_poly.pdbx_seq_one_letter_code
_entity_poly.pdbx_strand_id
1 'polypeptide(L)' 'MSSNSTGLESAPDEIKLAVDLIYLIESNEIDPHVALAAIKIVESDLKQKVESNS' A
#
# COMPACT_ATOMS: atom_id res chain seq x y z
N MET A 1 18.17 19.02 -12.46
CA MET A 1 16.80 19.15 -11.90
C MET A 1 16.83 18.55 -10.52
N SER A 2 16.70 19.37 -9.50
CA SER A 2 16.87 18.98 -8.11
C SER A 2 15.56 18.41 -7.54
N SER A 3 15.73 17.38 -6.70
CA SER A 3 14.91 17.05 -5.52
C SER A 3 13.57 16.33 -5.73
N ASN A 4 13.56 15.00 -5.58
CA ASN A 4 12.47 14.32 -4.85
C ASN A 4 12.80 12.95 -4.23
N SER A 5 14.04 12.44 -4.33
CA SER A 5 14.36 11.07 -3.88
C SER A 5 14.64 10.92 -2.38
N THR A 6 14.83 11.99 -1.61
CA THR A 6 15.18 11.87 -0.17
C THR A 6 13.98 11.66 0.75
N GLY A 7 12.76 12.02 0.30
CA GLY A 7 11.55 11.95 1.13
C GLY A 7 11.00 10.54 1.29
N LEU A 8 10.97 9.75 0.20
CA LEU A 8 10.41 8.40 0.23
C LEU A 8 11.37 7.41 0.90
N GLU A 9 12.67 7.53 0.71
CA GLU A 9 13.66 6.62 1.32
C GLU A 9 13.72 6.75 2.85
N SER A 10 13.39 7.94 3.37
CA SER A 10 13.33 8.21 4.82
C SER A 10 11.92 8.05 5.41
N ALA A 11 10.92 7.71 4.59
CA ALA A 11 9.55 7.54 5.06
C ALA A 11 9.38 6.26 5.88
N PRO A 12 8.37 6.21 6.79
CA PRO A 12 7.96 4.98 7.44
C PRO A 12 7.63 3.88 6.43
N ASP A 13 7.85 2.62 6.81
CA ASP A 13 7.70 1.47 5.92
C ASP A 13 6.27 1.35 5.37
N GLU A 14 5.26 1.70 6.19
CA GLU A 14 3.85 1.72 5.78
C GLU A 14 3.58 2.76 4.68
N ILE A 15 4.29 3.89 4.69
CA ILE A 15 4.15 4.94 3.67
C ILE A 15 4.81 4.51 2.37
N LYS A 16 6.01 3.92 2.44
CA LYS A 16 6.70 3.37 1.26
C LYS A 16 5.85 2.30 0.58
N LEU A 17 5.34 1.35 1.36
CA LEU A 17 4.49 0.28 0.85
C LEU A 17 3.20 0.82 0.25
N ALA A 18 2.56 1.82 0.86
CA ALA A 18 1.38 2.45 0.29
C ALA A 18 1.66 3.08 -1.08
N VAL A 19 2.79 3.76 -1.25
CA VAL A 19 3.20 4.35 -2.54
C VAL A 19 3.46 3.28 -3.59
N ASP A 20 4.15 2.19 -3.23
CA ASP A 20 4.40 1.07 -4.15
C ASP A 20 3.08 0.41 -4.58
N LEU A 21 2.13 0.23 -3.65
CA LEU A 21 0.81 -0.34 -3.95
C LEU A 21 -0.01 0.56 -4.87
N ILE A 22 0.00 1.88 -4.65
CA ILE A 22 -0.67 2.84 -5.53
C ILE A 22 -0.08 2.76 -6.94
N TYR A 23 1.25 2.75 -7.06
CA TYR A 23 1.94 2.62 -8.34
C TYR A 23 1.54 1.34 -9.08
N LEU A 24 1.46 0.21 -8.38
CA LEU A 24 1.02 -1.06 -8.96
C LEU A 24 -0.44 -1.02 -9.42
N ILE A 25 -1.34 -0.43 -8.63
CA ILE A 25 -2.76 -0.30 -8.98
C ILE A 25 -2.94 0.55 -10.25
N GLU A 26 -2.25 1.69 -10.31
CA GLU A 26 -2.31 2.59 -11.46
C GLU A 26 -1.67 1.97 -12.71
N SER A 27 -0.51 1.33 -12.57
CA SER A 27 0.21 0.71 -13.69
C SER A 27 -0.56 -0.47 -14.32
N ASN A 28 -1.46 -1.09 -13.57
CA ASN A 28 -2.33 -2.17 -14.06
C ASN A 28 -3.73 -1.68 -14.44
N GLU A 29 -3.96 -0.36 -14.47
CA GLU A 29 -5.25 0.27 -14.82
C GLU A 29 -6.44 -0.30 -14.01
N ILE A 30 -6.20 -0.64 -12.74
CA ILE A 30 -7.22 -1.23 -11.88
C ILE A 30 -8.20 -0.13 -11.45
N ASP A 31 -9.50 -0.39 -11.61
CA ASP A 31 -10.55 0.53 -11.15
C ASP A 31 -10.41 0.82 -9.64
N PRO A 32 -10.41 2.10 -9.21
CA PRO A 32 -10.21 2.46 -7.80
C PRO A 32 -11.23 1.83 -6.85
N HIS A 33 -12.48 1.61 -7.28
CA HIS A 33 -13.49 0.96 -6.44
C HIS A 33 -13.18 -0.53 -6.25
N VAL A 34 -12.68 -1.20 -7.31
CA VAL A 34 -12.20 -2.58 -7.22
C VAL A 34 -10.97 -2.66 -6.33
N ALA A 35 -10.00 -1.76 -6.48
CA ALA A 35 -8.81 -1.69 -5.64
C ALA A 35 -9.16 -1.50 -4.16
N LEU A 36 -10.06 -0.57 -3.83
CA LEU A 36 -10.52 -0.35 -2.46
C LEU A 36 -11.23 -1.58 -1.88
N ALA A 37 -12.05 -2.28 -2.67
CA ALA A 37 -12.69 -3.51 -2.23
C ALA A 37 -11.65 -4.61 -1.93
N ALA A 38 -10.66 -4.78 -2.80
CA ALA A 38 -9.58 -5.75 -2.61
C ALA A 38 -8.72 -5.41 -1.38
N ILE A 39 -8.35 -4.15 -1.18
CA ILE A 39 -7.56 -3.69 -0.03
C ILE A 39 -8.29 -4.00 1.28
N LYS A 40 -9.62 -3.84 1.36
CA LYS A 40 -10.39 -4.21 2.56
C LYS A 40 -10.32 -5.70 2.90
N ILE A 41 -10.28 -6.56 1.87
CA ILE A 41 -10.12 -8.01 2.05
C ILE A 41 -8.72 -8.30 2.62
N VAL A 42 -7.69 -7.72 2.01
CA VAL A 42 -6.29 -7.86 2.46
C VAL A 42 -6.11 -7.35 3.89
N GLU A 43 -6.66 -6.17 4.20
CA GLU A 43 -6.63 -5.59 5.55
C GLU A 43 -7.26 -6.54 6.58
N SER A 44 -8.40 -7.14 6.25
CA SER A 44 -9.10 -8.09 7.13
C SER A 44 -8.28 -9.36 7.39
N ASP A 45 -7.63 -9.92 6.35
CA ASP A 45 -6.73 -11.08 6.49
C ASP A 45 -5.49 -10.77 7.35
N LEU A 46 -4.88 -9.59 7.14
CA LEU A 46 -3.74 -9.14 7.94
C LEU A 46 -4.12 -8.92 9.40
N LYS A 47 -5.27 -8.31 9.67
CA LYS A 47 -5.80 -8.15 11.03
C LYS A 47 -5.97 -9.50 11.73
N GLN A 48 -6.60 -10.47 11.07
CA GLN A 48 -6.75 -11.82 11.62
C GLN A 48 -5.41 -12.48 11.92
N LYS A 49 -4.39 -12.29 11.06
CA LYS A 49 -3.04 -12.81 11.31
C LYS A 49 -2.37 -12.16 12.51
N VAL A 50 -2.50 -10.85 12.69
CA VAL A 50 -1.94 -10.14 13.86
C VAL A 50 -2.63 -10.61 15.15
N GLU A 51 -3.96 -10.74 15.13
CA GLU A 51 -4.75 -11.22 16.27
C GLU A 51 -4.49 -12.69 16.59
N SER A 52 -4.30 -13.54 15.57
CA SER A 52 -4.02 -14.97 15.76
C SER A 52 -2.60 -15.25 16.26
N ASN A 53 -1.69 -14.28 16.13
CA ASN A 53 -0.30 -14.38 16.60
C ASN A 53 -0.07 -13.69 17.95
N SER A 54 -1.15 -13.28 18.64
CA SER A 54 -1.16 -12.63 19.96
C SER A 54 -1.55 -13.57 21.10
#